data_AF-A0A943C5L2-F1
#
_entry.id   AF-A0A943C5L2-F1
#
_cell.length_a   1.000
_cell.length_b   1.000
_cell.length_c   1.000
_cell.angle_alpha   90.00
_cell.angle_beta   90.00
_cell.angle_gamma   90.00
#
_symmetry.space_group_name_H-M   'P 1'
#
loop_
_entity.id
_entity.type
_entity.pdbx_description
1 polymer ?
#
loop_
_entity_poly.entity_id
_entity_poly.type
_entity_poly.pdbx_seq_one_letter_code
_entity_poly.pdbx_strand_id
1 'polypeptide(L)'
;MGNHHIDQEIMEKFLSGYATEEEKIEIFTHASSCEFCSERLMALSEREQPMAMPRNLKESILMGTERVILKSPRKQFWFYSMKVCAAMCAALIILFASSAGEMPLRESPRTNVNVQKEMPKPKKSLTEKLGGAVDELTWKIYTEIYS
;
A
#
# COMPACT_ATOMS: atom_id res chain seq x y z
N MET A 1 -19.78 -34.30 17.97
CA MET A 1 -18.70 -33.93 18.90
C MET A 1 -19.26 -33.91 20.31
N GLY A 2 -18.52 -34.44 21.28
CA GLY A 2 -19.00 -34.74 22.62
C GLY A 2 -19.48 -33.51 23.41
N ASN A 3 -20.41 -33.76 24.33
CA ASN A 3 -21.02 -32.80 25.26
C ASN A 3 -20.03 -32.32 26.35
N HIS A 4 -18.80 -31.96 25.99
CA HIS A 4 -17.85 -31.36 26.91
C HIS A 4 -17.81 -29.86 26.67
N HIS A 5 -18.21 -29.11 27.69
CA HIS A 5 -18.07 -27.67 27.76
C HIS A 5 -16.62 -27.29 28.07
N ILE A 6 -16.23 -26.06 27.76
CA ILE A 6 -14.93 -25.53 28.14
C ILE A 6 -14.84 -25.49 29.67
N ASP A 7 -13.69 -25.87 30.21
CA ASP A 7 -13.43 -25.81 31.64
C ASP A 7 -13.42 -24.35 32.15
N GLN A 8 -13.85 -24.17 33.40
CA GLN A 8 -13.91 -22.84 33.99
C GLN A 8 -12.52 -22.20 34.14
N GLU A 9 -11.51 -22.99 34.49
CA GLU A 9 -10.14 -22.51 34.67
C GLU A 9 -9.60 -21.88 33.38
N ILE A 10 -9.90 -22.52 32.24
CA ILE A 10 -9.49 -22.04 30.91
C ILE A 10 -10.21 -20.73 30.56
N MET A 11 -11.51 -20.62 30.86
CA MET A 11 -12.26 -19.38 30.65
C MET A 11 -11.77 -18.22 31.53
N GLU A 12 -11.45 -18.49 32.80
CA GLU A 12 -10.91 -17.46 33.71
C GLU A 12 -9.49 -17.03 33.31
N LYS A 13 -8.66 -17.97 32.86
CA LYS A 13 -7.34 -17.70 32.29
C LYS A 13 -7.42 -16.83 31.04
N PHE A 14 -8.46 -17.02 30.22
CA PHE A 14 -8.73 -16.18 29.05
C PHE A 14 -9.09 -14.75 29.44
N LEU A 15 -10.03 -14.58 30.37
CA LEU A 15 -10.49 -13.26 30.81
C LEU A 15 -9.38 -12.44 31.50
N SER A 16 -8.57 -13.11 32.32
CA SER A 16 -7.39 -12.52 32.95
C SER A 16 -6.22 -12.23 32.00
N GLY A 17 -6.32 -12.58 30.71
CA GLY A 17 -5.33 -12.29 29.69
C GLY A 17 -4.11 -13.23 29.67
N TYR A 18 -4.14 -14.33 30.42
CA TYR A 18 -3.04 -15.30 30.52
C TYR A 18 -3.19 -16.53 29.59
N ALA A 19 -4.30 -16.63 28.85
CA ALA A 19 -4.49 -17.73 27.91
C ALA A 19 -3.51 -17.68 26.74
N THR A 20 -3.04 -18.84 26.29
CA THR A 20 -2.23 -18.97 25.08
C THR A 20 -3.08 -18.73 23.83
N GLU A 21 -2.43 -18.52 22.68
CA GLU A 21 -3.15 -18.30 21.42
C GLU A 21 -3.98 -19.53 21.01
N GLU A 22 -3.48 -20.74 21.31
CA GLU A 22 -4.19 -21.98 21.06
C GLU A 22 -5.46 -22.09 21.92
N GLU A 23 -5.35 -21.78 23.22
CA GLU A 23 -6.48 -21.76 24.15
C GLU A 23 -7.53 -20.73 23.73
N LYS A 24 -7.11 -19.54 23.26
CA LYS A 24 -8.03 -18.53 22.71
C LYS A 24 -8.80 -19.06 21.51
N ILE A 25 -8.11 -19.66 20.55
CA ILE A 25 -8.72 -20.21 19.34
C ILE A 25 -9.72 -21.32 19.72
N GLU A 26 -9.35 -22.19 20.65
CA GLU A 26 -10.23 -23.26 21.14
C GLU A 26 -11.51 -22.70 21.77
N ILE A 27 -11.38 -21.71 22.68
CA ILE A 27 -12.51 -21.06 23.34
C ILE A 27 -13.44 -20.44 22.31
N PHE A 28 -12.93 -19.66 21.36
CA PHE A 28 -13.76 -19.01 20.34
C PHE A 28 -14.41 -20.01 19.39
N THR A 29 -13.66 -21.03 18.96
CA THR A 29 -14.18 -22.07 18.07
C THR A 29 -15.32 -22.83 18.74
N HIS A 30 -15.18 -23.19 20.02
CA HIS A 30 -16.21 -23.90 20.75
C HIS A 30 -17.40 -22.98 21.11
N ALA A 31 -17.16 -21.76 21.61
CA ALA A 31 -18.22 -20.79 21.92
C ALA A 31 -19.05 -20.41 20.69
N SER A 32 -18.49 -20.46 19.48
CA SER A 32 -19.25 -20.22 18.24
C SER A 32 -20.33 -21.27 17.95
N SER A 33 -20.21 -22.46 18.54
CA SER A 33 -21.12 -23.60 18.31
C SER A 33 -21.83 -24.10 19.57
N CYS A 34 -21.48 -23.57 20.74
CA CYS A 34 -22.04 -23.95 22.04
C CYS A 34 -22.64 -22.73 22.75
N GLU A 35 -23.97 -22.63 22.71
CA GLU A 35 -24.72 -21.54 23.35
C GLU A 35 -24.39 -21.42 24.85
N PHE A 36 -24.34 -22.54 25.58
CA PHE A 36 -23.98 -22.56 27.00
C PHE A 36 -22.62 -21.92 27.28
N CYS A 37 -21.59 -22.25 26.49
CA CYS A 37 -20.26 -21.68 26.67
C CYS A 37 -20.22 -20.19 26.29
N SER A 38 -21.00 -19.78 25.29
CA SER A 38 -21.10 -18.37 24.89
C SER A 38 -21.78 -17.52 25.97
N GLU A 39 -22.90 -17.99 26.54
CA GLU A 39 -23.62 -17.31 27.61
C GLU A 39 -22.77 -17.24 28.88
N ARG A 40 -22.08 -18.33 29.20
CA ARG A 40 -21.16 -18.36 30.35
C ARG A 40 -20.00 -17.39 30.17
N LEU A 41 -19.42 -17.30 28.98
CA LEU A 41 -18.34 -16.34 28.69
C LEU A 41 -18.83 -14.89 28.84
N MET A 42 -20.04 -14.58 28.34
CA MET A 42 -20.65 -13.26 28.54
C MET A 42 -20.85 -12.97 30.03
N ALA A 43 -21.45 -13.88 30.78
CA ALA A 43 -21.70 -13.70 32.21
C ALA A 43 -20.41 -13.52 33.03
N LEU A 44 -19.31 -14.17 32.66
CA LEU A 44 -18.01 -13.96 33.29
C LEU A 44 -17.37 -12.63 32.89
N SER A 45 -17.51 -12.21 31.62
CA SER A 45 -17.00 -10.91 31.14
C SER A 45 -17.72 -9.72 31.79
N GLU A 46 -19.01 -9.83 32.08
CA GLU A 46 -19.78 -8.79 32.78
C GLU A 46 -19.38 -8.64 34.25
N ARG A 47 -18.84 -9.71 34.85
CA ARG A 47 -18.34 -9.69 36.24
C ARG A 47 -16.98 -9.04 36.35
N GLU A 48 -16.20 -8.99 35.27
CA GLU A 48 -14.96 -8.24 35.26
C GLU A 48 -15.27 -6.75 35.36
N GLN A 49 -14.71 -6.11 36.38
CA GLN A 49 -14.90 -4.68 36.57
C GLN A 49 -14.32 -3.95 35.36
N PRO A 50 -15.06 -2.98 34.79
CA PRO A 50 -14.53 -2.18 33.69
C PRO A 50 -13.27 -1.48 34.17
N MET A 51 -12.13 -1.81 33.55
CA MET A 51 -10.86 -1.15 33.83
C MET A 51 -11.04 0.35 33.63
N ALA A 52 -10.47 1.14 34.54
CA ALA A 52 -10.52 2.59 34.45
C ALA A 52 -9.95 3.05 33.11
N MET A 53 -10.78 3.72 32.31
CA MET A 53 -10.38 4.20 30.99
C MET A 53 -9.19 5.17 31.12
N PRO A 54 -8.06 4.93 30.41
CA PRO A 54 -6.94 5.85 30.42
C PRO A 54 -7.36 7.24 29.94
N ARG A 55 -6.86 8.29 30.60
CA ARG A 55 -7.29 9.69 30.38
C ARG A 55 -7.18 10.19 28.94
N ASN A 56 -6.36 9.55 28.09
CA ASN A 56 -6.09 9.95 26.71
C ASN A 56 -6.51 8.90 25.67
N LEU A 57 -7.27 7.87 26.06
CA LEU A 57 -7.63 6.78 25.15
C LEU A 57 -8.50 7.29 23.99
N LYS A 58 -9.45 8.20 24.28
CA LYS A 58 -10.34 8.79 23.28
C LYS A 58 -9.54 9.55 22.22
N GLU A 59 -8.60 10.40 22.65
CA GLU A 59 -7.75 11.19 21.77
C GLU A 59 -6.86 10.29 20.91
N SER A 60 -6.30 9.22 21.48
CA SER A 60 -5.48 8.26 20.71
C SER A 60 -6.26 7.51 19.63
N ILE A 61 -7.52 7.12 19.92
CA ILE A 61 -8.39 6.43 18.96
C ILE A 61 -8.79 7.40 17.84
N LEU A 62 -9.17 8.63 18.19
CA LEU A 62 -9.54 9.66 17.21
C LEU A 62 -8.36 9.98 16.28
N MET A 63 -7.16 10.18 16.83
CA MET A 63 -5.96 10.43 16.02
C MET A 63 -5.57 9.25 15.12
N GLY A 64 -5.73 8.00 15.59
CA GLY A 64 -5.47 6.81 14.78
C GLY A 64 -6.46 6.66 13.63
N THR A 65 -7.73 6.99 13.86
CA THR A 65 -8.80 6.89 12.86
C THR A 65 -8.69 7.98 11.79
N GLU A 66 -8.29 9.20 12.18
CA GLU A 66 -8.11 10.31 11.25
C GLU A 66 -7.04 10.01 10.18
N ARG A 67 -5.95 9.32 10.55
CA ARG A 67 -4.89 8.91 9.62
C ARG A 67 -5.36 7.90 8.58
N VAL A 68 -6.34 7.06 8.90
CA VAL A 68 -6.89 6.05 7.97
C VAL A 68 -7.87 6.69 6.98
N ILE A 69 -8.57 7.76 7.39
CA ILE A 69 -9.61 8.41 6.58
C ILE A 69 -9.05 9.53 5.68
N LEU A 70 -7.88 10.10 6.00
CA LEU A 70 -7.29 11.25 5.29
C LEU A 70 -6.57 10.95 3.95
N LYS A 71 -6.53 9.71 3.46
CA LYS A 71 -6.14 9.44 2.06
C LYS A 71 -7.29 9.82 1.12
N SER A 72 -7.50 11.13 0.95
CA SER A 72 -8.52 11.67 0.04
C SER A 72 -8.28 11.14 -1.39
N PRO A 73 -9.17 10.30 -1.95
CA PRO A 73 -9.01 9.70 -3.28
C PRO A 73 -8.96 10.73 -4.41
N ARG A 74 -9.45 11.96 -4.13
CA ARG A 74 -9.46 13.09 -5.07
C ARG A 74 -8.06 13.55 -5.49
N LYS A 75 -7.08 13.50 -4.58
CA LYS A 75 -5.70 13.94 -4.89
C LYS A 75 -5.02 12.94 -5.81
N GLN A 76 -5.17 11.64 -5.54
CA GLN A 76 -4.61 10.58 -6.40
C GLN A 76 -5.19 10.64 -7.81
N PHE A 77 -6.52 10.77 -7.94
CA PHE A 77 -7.17 10.89 -9.24
C PHE A 77 -6.63 12.06 -10.06
N TRP A 78 -6.45 13.23 -9.44
CA TRP A 78 -5.92 14.42 -10.13
C TRP A 78 -4.49 14.23 -10.63
N PHE A 79 -3.60 13.62 -9.83
CA PHE A 79 -2.23 13.31 -10.26
C PHE A 79 -2.20 12.31 -11.43
N TYR A 80 -3.06 11.29 -11.42
CA TYR A 80 -3.16 10.34 -12.53
C TYR A 80 -3.67 11.02 -13.81
N SER A 81 -4.74 11.82 -13.74
CA SER A 81 -5.25 12.56 -14.89
C SER A 81 -4.21 13.53 -15.45
N MET A 82 -3.46 14.23 -14.58
CA MET A 82 -2.43 15.16 -15.01
C MET A 82 -1.27 14.46 -15.75
N LYS A 83 -0.86 13.26 -15.31
CA LYS A 83 0.16 12.47 -16.03
C LYS A 83 -0.30 12.08 -17.43
N VAL A 84 -1.56 11.64 -17.57
CA VAL A 84 -2.12 11.25 -18.88
C VAL A 84 -2.22 12.46 -19.81
N CYS A 85 -2.73 13.59 -19.31
CA CYS A 85 -2.79 14.82 -20.09
C CYS A 85 -1.39 15.31 -20.51
N ALA A 86 -0.40 15.24 -19.62
CA ALA A 86 0.97 15.62 -19.94
C ALA A 86 1.59 14.72 -21.01
N ALA A 87 1.36 13.40 -20.95
CA ALA A 87 1.84 12.46 -21.97
C ALA A 87 1.17 12.71 -23.33
N MET A 88 -0.14 12.97 -23.37
CA MET A 88 -0.85 13.32 -24.59
C MET A 88 -0.33 14.63 -25.19
N CYS A 89 -0.12 15.67 -24.36
CA CYS A 89 0.45 16.92 -24.84
C CYS A 89 1.87 16.74 -25.38
N ALA A 90 2.72 15.95 -24.72
CA ALA A 90 4.06 15.65 -25.20
C ALA A 90 4.05 14.92 -26.55
N ALA A 91 3.16 13.93 -26.72
CA ALA A 91 2.98 13.22 -27.98
C ALA A 91 2.54 14.17 -29.11
N LEU A 92 1.62 15.08 -28.83
CA LEU A 92 1.18 16.10 -29.79
C LEU A 92 2.32 17.07 -30.15
N ILE A 93 3.11 17.53 -29.17
CA ILE A 93 4.26 18.41 -29.42
C ILE A 93 5.29 17.70 -30.31
N ILE A 94 5.59 16.42 -30.04
CA ILE A 94 6.52 15.63 -30.86
C ILE A 94 5.98 15.45 -32.28
N LEU A 95 4.68 15.15 -32.43
CA LEU A 95 4.04 14.96 -33.73
C LEU A 95 4.00 16.26 -34.56
N PHE A 96 3.71 17.40 -33.92
CA PHE A 96 3.75 18.69 -34.60
C PHE A 96 5.17 19.11 -34.95
N ALA A 97 6.14 18.89 -34.04
CA ALA A 97 7.55 19.17 -34.29
C ALA A 97 8.13 18.31 -35.42
N SER A 98 7.68 17.05 -35.58
CA SER A 98 8.07 16.20 -36.69
C SER A 98 7.33 16.52 -37.99
N SER A 99 6.13 17.10 -37.94
CA SER A 99 5.40 17.56 -39.13
C SER A 99 5.89 18.89 -39.71
N ALA A 100 6.54 19.72 -38.88
CA ALA A 100 7.07 21.03 -39.28
C ALA A 100 8.47 20.97 -39.91
N GLY A 101 9.13 19.80 -39.85
CA GLY A 101 10.37 19.54 -40.56
C GLY A 101 10.14 18.41 -41.55
N GLU A 102 10.17 18.73 -42.84
CA GLU A 102 10.36 17.74 -43.89
C GLU A 102 11.63 16.91 -43.59
N MET A 103 11.45 15.76 -42.94
CA MET A 103 12.51 14.78 -42.70
C MET A 103 12.16 13.50 -43.46
N PRO A 104 13.03 13.00 -44.36
CA PRO A 104 12.74 11.82 -45.13
C PRO A 104 12.62 10.63 -44.19
N LEU A 105 11.53 9.87 -44.32
CA LEU A 105 11.41 8.52 -43.80
C LEU A 105 12.59 7.72 -44.34
N ARG A 106 13.62 7.55 -43.52
CA ARG A 106 14.75 6.68 -43.83
C ARG A 106 14.29 5.25 -43.68
N GLU A 107 13.74 4.70 -44.77
CA GLU A 107 13.60 3.27 -44.96
C GLU A 107 14.95 2.60 -44.74
N SER A 108 14.94 1.50 -43.98
CA SER A 108 16.11 0.72 -43.64
C SER A 108 16.56 -0.14 -44.83
N PRO A 109 17.81 0.02 -45.34
CA PRO A 109 18.40 -0.99 -46.20
C PRO A 109 19.24 -1.95 -45.34
N ARG A 110 18.90 -3.24 -45.41
CA ARG A 110 19.81 -4.33 -45.04
C ARG A 110 21.02 -4.28 -45.97
N THR A 111 22.25 -4.33 -45.42
CA THR A 111 23.34 -5.29 -45.72
C THR A 111 24.74 -4.71 -45.37
N ASN A 112 25.43 -5.47 -44.49
CA ASN A 112 26.85 -5.85 -44.40
C ASN A 112 28.06 -4.87 -44.60
N VAL A 113 29.02 -5.07 -43.67
CA VAL A 113 30.49 -4.85 -43.71
C VAL A 113 31.08 -3.45 -43.45
N ASN A 114 31.55 -3.31 -42.21
CA ASN A 114 32.83 -2.75 -41.71
C ASN A 114 33.67 -1.83 -42.63
N VAL A 115 33.78 -0.54 -42.26
CA VAL A 115 35.08 0.15 -42.17
C VAL A 115 35.06 1.10 -40.97
N GLN A 116 35.97 0.82 -40.05
CA GLN A 116 36.40 1.59 -38.88
C GLN A 116 36.66 3.07 -39.19
N LYS A 117 36.00 3.99 -38.47
CA LYS A 117 36.51 5.34 -38.22
C LYS A 117 36.16 5.78 -36.80
N GLU A 118 37.17 6.32 -36.14
CA GLU A 118 37.31 6.51 -34.72
C GLU A 118 36.19 7.31 -34.04
N MET A 119 35.95 6.97 -32.78
CA MET A 119 34.96 7.56 -31.88
C MET A 119 35.33 9.00 -31.50
N PRO A 120 34.42 9.98 -31.61
CA PRO A 120 34.36 11.08 -30.66
C PRO A 120 33.46 10.67 -29.48
N LYS A 121 33.98 10.82 -28.25
CA LYS A 121 33.29 10.53 -26.97
C LYS A 121 31.81 10.96 -27.01
N PRO A 122 30.86 10.10 -26.60
CA PRO A 122 29.45 10.48 -26.62
C PRO A 122 29.22 11.61 -25.62
N LYS A 123 28.82 12.78 -26.11
CA LYS A 123 28.21 13.81 -25.28
C LYS A 123 26.93 13.18 -24.72
N LYS A 124 26.85 13.05 -23.39
CA LYS A 124 25.74 12.44 -22.65
C LYS A 124 24.41 12.78 -23.33
N SER A 125 23.72 11.75 -23.81
CA SER A 125 22.50 11.90 -24.57
C SER A 125 21.47 12.63 -23.72
N LEU A 126 20.67 13.52 -24.33
CA LEU A 126 19.54 14.18 -23.69
C LEU A 126 18.61 13.16 -22.98
N THR A 127 18.53 11.94 -23.51
CA THR A 127 17.77 10.83 -22.92
C THR A 127 18.35 10.33 -21.59
N GLU A 128 19.67 10.30 -21.42
CA GLU A 128 20.30 9.94 -20.13
C GLU A 128 20.11 11.03 -19.08
N LYS A 129 20.14 12.30 -19.51
CA LYS A 129 19.87 13.43 -18.61
C LYS A 129 18.41 13.48 -18.18
N LEU A 130 17.47 13.19 -19.09
CA LEU A 130 16.06 13.08 -18.74
C LEU A 130 15.77 11.86 -17.86
N GLY A 131 16.39 10.71 -18.16
CA GLY A 131 16.25 9.50 -17.35
C GLY A 131 16.66 9.73 -15.90
N GLY A 132 17.86 10.28 -15.67
CA GLY A 132 18.32 10.57 -14.32
C GLY A 132 17.45 11.57 -13.54
N ALA A 133 16.90 12.58 -14.22
CA ALA A 133 16.02 13.56 -13.58
C ALA A 133 14.65 12.96 -13.21
N VAL A 134 14.11 12.06 -14.04
CA VAL A 134 12.86 11.35 -13.77
C VAL A 134 13.04 10.34 -12.64
N ASP A 135 14.19 9.66 -12.59
CA ASP A 135 14.50 8.69 -11.52
C ASP A 135 14.69 9.39 -10.17
N GLU A 136 15.34 10.56 -10.14
CA GLU A 136 15.51 11.36 -8.91
C GLU A 136 14.16 11.88 -8.37
N LEU A 137 13.27 12.33 -9.27
CA LEU A 137 11.92 12.75 -8.90
C LEU A 137 11.07 11.58 -8.39
N THR A 138 11.23 10.40 -9.00
CA THR A 138 10.51 9.18 -8.58
C THR A 138 10.96 8.72 -7.21
N TRP A 139 12.27 8.79 -6.90
CA TRP A 139 12.81 8.47 -5.58
C TRP A 139 12.34 9.45 -4.48
N LYS A 140 12.32 10.75 -4.78
CA LYS A 140 11.82 11.77 -3.85
C LYS A 140 10.33 11.56 -3.53
N ILE A 141 9.51 11.29 -4.56
CA ILE A 141 8.09 10.99 -4.38
C ILE A 141 7.88 9.71 -3.56
N TYR A 142 8.67 8.66 -3.81
CA TYR A 142 8.56 7.41 -3.07
C TYR A 142 8.89 7.58 -1.58
N THR A 143 9.92 8.36 -1.27
CA THR A 143 10.36 8.60 0.12
C THR A 143 9.36 9.46 0.90
N GLU A 144 8.70 10.42 0.25
CA GLU A 144 7.71 11.32 0.87
C GLU A 144 6.34 10.64 1.11
N ILE A 145 6.04 9.56 0.37
CA ILE A 145 4.78 8.79 0.53
C ILE A 145 4.88 7.72 1.62
N TYR A 146 6.08 7.19 1.90
CA TYR A 146 6.30 6.05 2.79
C TYR A 146 7.09 6.37 4.08
N SER A 147 7.40 7.65 4.33
CA SER A 147 7.91 8.13 5.63
C SER A 147 6.80 8.74 6.48
#